data_AF-A0A447TBQ6-F1
#
_entry.id   AF-A0A447TBQ6-F1
#
_cell.length_a   1.000
_cell.length_b   1.000
_cell.length_c   1.000
_cell.angle_alpha   90.00
_cell.angle_beta   90.00
_cell.angle_gamma   90.00
#
_symmetry.space_group_name_H-M   'P 1'
#
loop_
_entity.id
_entity.type
_entity.pdbx_description
1 polymer ?
#
loop_
_entity_poly.entity_id
_entity_poly.type
_entity_poly.pdbx_seq_one_letter_code
_entity_poly.pdbx_strand_id
1 'polypeptide(L)'
;MFTIWIGHVMLCVSYVAIVVQSRVRELNLSLEEAAMDLGARPLKVFFVITLPLISQALVSGWLLSFTLSLDDLVLTAFLSGPGSTTLPMVIFSRVRLGLNPEMNALATLFIVLVSMGVVAANIYMSAMTRKREKEMRLAFANG
;
A
#
# COMPACT_ATOMS: atom_id res chain seq x y z
N MET A 1 1.11 20.09 -16.07
CA MET A 1 1.96 19.82 -14.90
C MET A 1 1.57 20.64 -13.67
N PHE A 2 1.64 21.99 -13.69
CA PHE A 2 1.31 22.79 -12.50
C PHE A 2 -0.13 22.61 -11.99
N THR A 3 -1.10 22.56 -12.91
CA THR A 3 -2.51 22.27 -12.60
C THR A 3 -2.67 20.92 -11.90
N ILE A 4 -2.07 19.87 -12.49
CA ILE A 4 -2.02 18.51 -11.93
C ILE A 4 -1.46 18.53 -10.51
N TRP A 5 -0.34 19.24 -10.30
CA TRP A 5 0.30 19.32 -8.99
C TRP A 5 -0.62 19.96 -7.94
N ILE A 6 -1.26 21.09 -8.25
CA ILE A 6 -2.20 21.75 -7.34
C ILE A 6 -3.39 20.84 -7.01
N GLY A 7 -4.02 20.25 -8.04
CA GLY A 7 -5.16 19.36 -7.84
C GLY A 7 -4.80 18.16 -6.97
N HIS A 8 -3.65 17.54 -7.26
CA HIS A 8 -3.16 16.39 -6.53
C HIS A 8 -2.85 16.73 -5.06
N VAL A 9 -2.17 17.86 -4.82
CA VAL A 9 -1.87 18.33 -3.46
C VAL A 9 -3.15 18.62 -2.68
N MET A 10 -4.14 19.29 -3.27
CA MET A 10 -5.42 19.56 -2.60
C MET A 10 -6.13 18.27 -2.18
N LEU A 11 -6.15 17.26 -3.07
CA LEU A 11 -6.73 15.96 -2.77
C LEU A 11 -5.98 15.29 -1.62
N CYS A 12 -4.65 15.16 -1.72
CA CYS A 12 -3.84 14.53 -0.68
C CYS A 12 -3.95 15.23 0.68
N VAL A 13 -3.95 16.57 0.70
CA VAL A 13 -4.12 17.35 1.93
C VAL A 13 -5.47 17.08 2.59
N SER A 14 -6.55 16.96 1.82
CA SER A 14 -7.88 16.68 2.38
C SER A 14 -7.94 15.34 3.11
N TYR A 15 -7.38 14.28 2.53
CA TYR A 15 -7.31 12.96 3.15
C TYR A 15 -6.40 12.93 4.38
N VAL A 16 -5.20 13.50 4.28
CA VAL A 16 -4.26 13.58 5.41
C VAL A 16 -4.86 14.38 6.56
N ALA A 17 -5.55 15.49 6.27
CA ALA A 17 -6.19 16.32 7.28
C ALA A 17 -7.27 15.55 8.06
N ILE A 18 -8.08 14.72 7.39
CA ILE A 18 -9.09 13.88 8.06
C ILE A 18 -8.42 12.87 9.01
N VAL A 19 -7.36 12.18 8.55
CA VAL A 19 -6.62 11.20 9.36
C VAL A 19 -5.99 11.86 10.59
N VAL A 20 -5.31 12.98 10.40
CA VAL A 20 -4.65 13.72 11.50
C VAL A 20 -5.68 14.30 12.45
N GLN A 21 -6.79 14.86 11.95
CA GLN A 21 -7.86 15.41 12.79
C GLN A 21 -8.48 14.34 13.70
N SER A 22 -8.71 13.13 13.18
CA SER A 22 -9.20 12.01 13.99
C SER A 22 -8.25 11.73 15.15
N ARG A 23 -6.94 11.69 14.89
CA ARG A 23 -5.95 11.41 15.92
C ARG A 23 -5.84 12.52 16.95
N VAL A 24 -5.88 13.78 16.53
CA VAL A 24 -5.82 14.94 17.45
C VAL A 24 -7.01 14.95 18.40
N ARG A 25 -8.21 14.58 17.94
CA ARG A 25 -9.42 14.51 18.78
C ARG A 25 -9.35 13.43 19.87
N GLU A 26 -8.55 12.39 19.67
CA GLU A 26 -8.34 11.33 20.65
C GLU A 26 -7.26 11.67 21.69
N LEU A 27 -6.50 12.76 21.49
CA LEU A 27 -5.46 13.16 22.43
C LEU A 27 -6.06 13.72 23.71
N ASN A 28 -5.45 13.35 24.84
CA ASN A 28 -5.80 13.90 26.13
C ASN A 28 -5.05 15.22 26.35
N LEU A 29 -5.77 16.34 26.31
CA LEU A 29 -5.23 17.69 26.49
C LEU A 29 -4.53 17.89 27.86
N SER A 30 -4.85 17.08 28.87
CA SER A 30 -4.22 17.18 30.20
C SER A 30 -2.71 17.00 30.16
N LEU A 31 -2.15 16.25 29.20
CA LEU A 31 -0.70 16.11 29.05
C LEU A 31 -0.03 17.42 28.61
N GLU A 32 -0.70 18.18 27.74
CA GLU A 32 -0.20 19.47 27.27
C GLU A 32 -0.35 20.54 28.35
N GLU A 33 -1.49 20.56 29.04
CA GLU A 33 -1.76 21.46 30.17
C GLU A 33 -0.75 21.24 31.31
N ALA A 34 -0.52 20.00 31.73
CA ALA A 34 0.45 19.69 32.78
C ALA A 34 1.88 20.10 32.41
N ALA A 35 2.26 19.98 31.14
CA ALA A 35 3.57 20.43 30.67
C ALA A 35 3.69 21.96 30.71
N MET A 36 2.62 22.69 30.34
CA MET A 36 2.58 24.14 30.44
C MET A 36 2.60 24.62 31.89
N ASP A 37 1.91 23.93 32.81
CA ASP A 37 1.92 24.23 34.25
C ASP A 37 3.32 24.07 34.86
N LEU A 38 4.13 23.13 34.36
CA LEU A 38 5.53 22.94 34.72
C LEU A 38 6.47 23.97 34.05
N GLY A 39 5.94 24.95 33.32
CA GLY A 39 6.68 26.03 32.68
C GLY A 39 7.18 25.74 31.27
N ALA A 40 6.69 24.68 30.61
CA ALA A 40 7.03 24.43 29.21
C ALA A 40 6.32 25.43 28.29
N ARG A 41 7.08 26.01 27.35
CA ARG A 41 6.51 26.90 26.32
C ARG A 41 5.67 26.10 25.30
N PRO A 42 4.59 26.67 24.72
CA PRO A 42 3.71 25.97 23.78
C PRO A 42 4.45 25.31 22.60
N LEU A 43 5.45 26.00 22.04
CA LEU A 43 6.30 25.45 20.97
C LEU A 43 7.06 24.19 21.42
N LYS A 44 7.57 24.16 22.66
CA LYS A 44 8.25 22.98 23.21
C LYS A 44 7.26 21.84 23.44
N VAL A 45 6.09 22.14 23.98
CA VAL A 45 5.00 21.16 24.18
C VAL A 45 4.59 20.51 22.86
N PHE A 46 4.43 21.31 21.81
CA PHE A 46 4.12 20.79 20.47
C PHE A 46 5.16 19.78 19.97
N PHE A 47 6.45 20.13 19.98
CA PHE A 47 7.48 19.24 19.43
C PHE A 47 7.80 18.03 20.32
N VAL A 48 7.60 18.13 21.64
CA VAL A 48 7.97 17.09 22.61
C VAL A 48 6.79 16.16 22.95
N ILE A 49 5.56 16.66 22.89
CA ILE A 49 4.36 15.92 23.30
C ILE A 49 3.43 15.72 22.11
N THR A 50 2.86 16.81 21.56
CA THR A 50 1.82 16.72 20.52
C THR A 50 2.31 16.01 19.26
N LEU A 51 3.47 16.41 18.72
CA LEU A 51 4.03 15.92 17.47
C LEU A 51 4.38 14.42 17.55
N PRO A 52 5.08 13.91 18.59
CA PRO A 52 5.27 12.47 18.78
C PRO A 52 3.94 11.70 18.89
N LEU A 53 2.92 12.26 19.56
CA LEU A 53 1.63 11.60 19.73
C LEU A 53 0.80 11.51 18.43
N ILE A 54 0.92 12.50 17.53
CA ILE A 54 0.30 12.47 16.20
C ILE A 54 1.19 11.82 15.14
N SER A 55 2.45 11.53 15.44
CA SER A 55 3.43 11.03 14.46
C SER A 55 2.96 9.76 13.74
N GLN A 56 2.30 8.84 14.47
CA GLN A 56 1.72 7.64 13.87
C GLN A 56 0.64 7.99 12.83
N ALA A 57 -0.23 8.96 13.13
CA ALA A 57 -1.23 9.41 12.18
C ALA A 57 -0.63 10.16 10.99
N LEU A 58 0.48 10.88 11.18
CA LEU A 58 1.22 11.51 10.09
C LEU A 58 1.81 10.45 9.14
N VAL A 59 2.39 9.37 9.67
CA VAL A 59 2.91 8.26 8.87
C VAL A 59 1.79 7.56 8.11
N SER A 60 0.66 7.28 8.77
CA SER A 60 -0.52 6.69 8.12
C SER A 60 -1.09 7.60 7.02
N GLY A 61 -1.20 8.90 7.27
CA GLY A 61 -1.64 9.88 6.28
C GLY A 61 -0.68 9.98 5.10
N TRP A 62 0.64 9.94 5.35
CA TRP A 62 1.66 9.91 4.32
C TRP A 62 1.55 8.68 3.42
N LEU A 63 1.39 7.48 4.00
CA LEU A 63 1.19 6.23 3.24
C LEU A 63 -0.09 6.27 2.39
N LEU A 64 -1.18 6.80 2.95
CA LEU A 64 -2.43 6.97 2.23
C LEU A 64 -2.26 7.91 1.03
N SER A 65 -1.66 9.09 1.25
CA SER A 65 -1.36 10.07 0.20
C SER A 65 -0.46 9.49 -0.90
N PHE A 66 0.58 8.74 -0.52
CA PHE A 66 1.46 8.06 -1.47
C PHE A 66 0.70 7.05 -2.33
N THR A 67 -0.17 6.26 -1.71
CA THR A 67 -1.03 5.29 -2.41
C THR A 67 -1.96 5.98 -3.39
N LEU A 68 -2.62 7.06 -2.97
CA LEU A 68 -3.48 7.88 -3.83
C LEU A 68 -2.72 8.48 -5.01
N SER A 69 -1.45 8.84 -4.84
CA SER A 69 -0.57 9.33 -5.92
C SER A 69 -0.30 8.31 -7.01
N LEU A 70 -0.17 7.03 -6.66
CA LEU A 70 0.05 5.97 -7.63
C LEU A 70 -1.22 5.63 -8.44
N ASP A 71 -2.39 5.83 -7.84
CA ASP A 71 -3.70 5.51 -8.45
C ASP A 71 -4.36 6.70 -9.18
N ASP A 72 -3.69 7.87 -9.23
CA ASP A 72 -4.32 9.10 -9.67
C ASP A 72 -4.45 9.22 -11.22
N LEU A 73 -5.27 8.37 -11.83
CA LEU A 73 -5.56 8.37 -13.27
C LEU A 73 -6.64 9.39 -13.64
N VAL A 74 -7.70 9.48 -12.83
CA VAL A 74 -8.87 10.29 -13.17
C VAL A 74 -8.53 11.77 -13.06
N LEU A 75 -7.94 12.21 -11.95
CA LEU A 75 -7.58 13.62 -11.76
C LEU A 75 -6.55 14.03 -12.81
N THR A 76 -5.51 13.22 -13.02
CA THR A 76 -4.47 13.52 -14.00
C THR A 76 -5.03 13.56 -15.42
N ALA A 77 -6.00 12.71 -15.79
CA ALA A 77 -6.64 12.76 -17.11
C ALA A 77 -7.44 14.06 -17.34
N PHE A 78 -8.13 14.58 -16.31
CA PHE A 78 -8.91 15.82 -16.42
C PHE A 78 -8.07 17.10 -16.30
N LEU A 79 -6.96 17.08 -15.55
CA LEU A 79 -6.08 18.24 -15.34
C LEU A 79 -4.87 18.28 -16.28
N SER A 80 -4.67 17.25 -17.11
CA SER A 80 -3.60 17.19 -18.09
C SER A 80 -3.84 18.13 -19.27
N GLY A 81 -2.88 19.03 -19.50
CA GLY A 81 -2.78 19.82 -20.72
C GLY A 81 -1.94 19.11 -21.80
N PRO A 82 -1.89 19.65 -23.05
CA PRO A 82 -1.10 19.08 -24.14
C PRO A 82 0.36 18.83 -23.73
N GLY A 83 0.88 17.63 -24.00
CA GLY A 83 2.26 17.25 -23.68
C GLY A 83 2.52 16.79 -22.23
N SER A 84 1.50 16.72 -21.38
CA SER A 84 1.63 16.31 -19.99
C SER A 84 1.24 14.83 -19.81
N THR A 85 2.22 13.93 -19.65
CA THR A 85 1.94 12.50 -19.39
C THR A 85 2.50 12.08 -18.03
N THR A 86 1.66 11.46 -17.21
CA THR A 86 2.03 10.87 -15.92
C THR A 86 2.22 9.37 -16.06
N LEU A 87 2.98 8.74 -15.16
CA LEU A 87 3.23 7.29 -15.20
C LEU A 87 1.93 6.47 -15.31
N PRO A 88 0.87 6.76 -14.52
CA PRO A 88 -0.40 6.05 -14.66
C PRO A 88 -1.04 6.25 -16.04
N MET A 89 -1.08 7.47 -16.58
CA MET A 89 -1.63 7.72 -17.92
C MET A 89 -0.86 6.99 -19.03
N VAL A 90 0.47 6.87 -18.89
CA VAL A 90 1.28 6.08 -19.83
C VAL A 90 0.90 4.61 -19.75
N ILE A 91 0.80 4.02 -18.55
CA ILE A 91 0.35 2.64 -18.38
C ILE A 91 -1.04 2.44 -19.00
N PHE A 92 -2.01 3.30 -18.67
CA PHE A 92 -3.36 3.23 -19.22
C PHE A 92 -3.40 3.36 -20.74
N SER A 93 -2.65 4.32 -21.31
CA SER A 93 -2.55 4.49 -22.77
C SER A 93 -1.91 3.29 -23.46
N ARG A 94 -0.90 2.65 -22.86
CA ARG A 94 -0.28 1.43 -23.40
C ARG A 94 -1.22 0.24 -23.35
N VAL A 95 -2.07 0.14 -22.33
CA VAL A 95 -3.14 -0.86 -22.27
C VAL A 95 -4.17 -0.60 -23.37
N ARG A 96 -4.58 0.65 -23.57
CA ARG A 96 -5.64 1.05 -24.51
C ARG A 96 -5.20 1.07 -25.98
N LEU A 97 -3.94 1.44 -26.25
CA LEU A 97 -3.32 1.41 -27.58
C LEU A 97 -2.94 -0.01 -28.01
N GLY A 98 -3.21 -1.01 -27.17
CA GLY A 98 -2.88 -2.41 -27.38
C GLY A 98 -1.57 -2.76 -26.69
N LEU A 99 -1.67 -3.48 -25.57
CA LEU A 99 -0.58 -4.36 -25.17
C LEU A 99 -0.34 -5.28 -26.37
N ASN A 100 0.90 -5.35 -26.88
CA ASN A 100 1.25 -6.22 -28.00
C ASN A 100 0.63 -7.60 -27.72
N PRO A 101 -0.43 -8.03 -28.45
CA PRO A 101 -1.23 -9.19 -28.05
C PRO A 101 -0.36 -10.46 -27.94
N GLU A 102 0.70 -10.51 -28.74
CA GLU A 102 1.75 -11.52 -28.71
C GLU A 102 2.47 -11.61 -27.35
N MET A 103 2.79 -10.47 -26.74
CA MET A 103 3.50 -10.42 -25.47
C MET A 103 2.59 -10.79 -24.28
N ASN A 104 1.31 -10.42 -24.35
CA ASN A 104 0.30 -10.86 -23.37
C ASN A 104 -0.01 -12.35 -23.49
N ALA A 105 -0.09 -12.89 -24.71
CA ALA A 105 -0.25 -14.32 -24.94
C ALA A 105 0.93 -15.10 -24.38
N LEU A 106 2.17 -14.61 -24.61
CA LEU A 106 3.38 -15.22 -24.07
C LEU A 106 3.41 -15.19 -22.53
N ALA A 107 3.07 -14.05 -21.92
CA ALA A 107 2.99 -13.91 -20.47
C ALA A 107 1.96 -14.87 -19.85
N THR A 108 0.79 -15.01 -20.49
CA THR A 108 -0.26 -15.94 -20.06
C THR A 108 0.22 -17.39 -20.15
N LEU A 109 0.88 -17.76 -21.24
CA LEU A 109 1.44 -19.10 -21.43
C LEU A 109 2.47 -19.44 -20.35
N PHE A 110 3.37 -18.50 -20.05
CA PHE A 110 4.36 -18.64 -18.98
C PHE A 110 3.69 -18.81 -17.61
N ILE A 111 2.70 -17.99 -17.28
CA ILE A 111 1.97 -18.08 -16.00
C ILE A 111 1.29 -19.45 -15.87
N VAL A 112 0.62 -19.93 -16.92
CA VAL A 112 -0.04 -21.24 -16.92
C VAL A 112 0.99 -22.36 -16.74
N LEU A 113 2.11 -22.31 -17.47
CA LEU A 113 3.16 -23.32 -17.40
C LEU A 113 3.79 -23.40 -16.01
N VAL A 114 4.16 -22.25 -15.43
CA VAL A 114 4.73 -22.19 -14.09
C VAL A 114 3.72 -22.64 -13.04
N SER A 115 2.46 -22.19 -13.14
CA SER A 115 1.40 -22.58 -12.20
C SER A 115 1.14 -24.08 -12.24
N MET A 116 1.08 -24.67 -13.44
CA MET A 116 0.97 -26.14 -13.58
C MET A 116 2.15 -26.87 -12.96
N GLY A 117 3.38 -26.38 -13.18
CA GLY A 117 4.58 -26.96 -12.57
C GLY A 117 4.54 -26.93 -11.04
N VAL A 118 4.12 -25.79 -10.46
CA VAL A 118 3.97 -25.64 -9.01
C VAL A 118 2.90 -26.59 -8.46
N VAL A 119 1.74 -26.68 -9.11
CA VAL A 119 0.66 -27.59 -8.68
C VAL A 119 1.10 -29.05 -8.78
N ALA A 120 1.77 -29.45 -9.86
CA ALA A 120 2.28 -30.81 -10.04
C ALA A 120 3.33 -31.16 -8.98
N ALA A 121 4.27 -30.24 -8.71
CA ALA A 121 5.28 -30.41 -7.67
C ALA A 121 4.62 -30.52 -6.28
N ASN A 122 3.60 -29.70 -6.00
CA ASN A 122 2.87 -29.74 -4.75
C ASN A 122 2.13 -31.07 -4.56
N ILE A 123 1.46 -31.58 -5.60
CA ILE A 123 0.78 -32.89 -5.56
C ILE A 123 1.79 -34.03 -5.37
N TYR A 124 2.91 -34.00 -6.10
CA TYR A 124 3.96 -35.01 -5.98
C TYR A 124 4.55 -35.04 -4.57
N MET A 125 4.89 -33.88 -4.02
CA MET A 125 5.42 -33.75 -2.65
C MET A 125 4.38 -34.22 -1.61
N SER A 126 3.11 -33.88 -1.80
CA SER A 126 2.00 -34.29 -0.92
C SER A 126 1.69 -35.79 -1.00
N ALA A 127 1.90 -36.41 -2.16
CA ALA A 127 1.76 -37.86 -2.32
C ALA A 127 2.90 -38.61 -1.63
N MET A 128 4.11 -38.06 -1.68
CA MET A 128 5.31 -38.67 -1.09
C MET A 128 5.29 -38.58 0.45
N THR A 129 4.82 -37.47 1.03
CA THR A 129 4.61 -37.34 2.49
C THR A 129 3.57 -38.34 3.00
N ARG A 130 2.43 -38.49 2.30
CA ARG A 130 1.40 -39.49 2.66
C ARG A 130 1.91 -40.93 2.60
N LYS A 131 2.83 -41.25 1.68
CA LYS A 131 3.44 -42.58 1.59
C LYS A 131 4.35 -42.85 2.79
N ARG A 132 5.18 -41.88 3.18
CA ARG A 132 6.06 -41.96 4.37
C ARG A 132 5.25 -42.12 5.67
N GLU A 133 4.12 -41.43 5.80
CA GLU A 133 3.25 -41.57 6.98
C GLU A 133 2.63 -42.96 7.11
N LYS A 134 2.22 -43.57 5.98
CA LYS A 134 1.70 -44.95 5.98
C LYS A 134 2.77 -45.96 6.36
N GLU A 135 3.98 -45.80 5.84
CA GLU A 135 5.13 -46.66 6.15
C GLU A 135 5.50 -46.57 7.65
N MET A 136 5.51 -45.38 8.25
CA MET A 136 5.72 -45.21 9.69
C MET A 136 4.62 -45.88 10.52
N ARG A 137 3.34 -45.72 10.18
CA ARG A 137 2.22 -46.35 10.91
C ARG A 137 2.28 -47.87 10.87
N LEU A 138 2.69 -48.45 9.75
CA LEU A 138 2.89 -49.91 9.61
C LEU A 138 4.08 -50.40 10.44
N ALA A 139 5.15 -49.61 10.57
CA ALA A 139 6.29 -49.92 11.42
C ALA A 139 5.93 -49.92 12.92
N PHE A 140 5.07 -49.01 13.38
CA PHE A 140 4.58 -48.98 14.76
C PHE A 140 3.54 -50.07 15.08
N ALA A 141 2.83 -50.60 14.09
CA ALA A 141 1.82 -51.64 14.30
C ALA A 141 2.41 -53.07 14.37
N ASN A 142 3.66 -53.25 13.93
CA ASN A 142 4.34 -54.55 13.86
C ASN A 142 5.46 -54.72 14.92
N GLY A 143 5.57 -53.82 15.91
CA GLY A 143 6.48 -53.92 17.05
C GLY A 143 5.71 -53.98 18.36
#